data_AF-A0AAV0XQ90-F1
#
_entry.id   AF-A0AAV0XQ90-F1
#
_cell.length_a   1.000
_cell.length_b   1.000
_cell.length_c   1.000
_cell.angle_alpha   90.00
_cell.angle_beta   90.00
_cell.angle_gamma   90.00
#
_symmetry.space_group_name_H-M   'P 1'
#
loop_
_entity.id
_entity.type
_entity.pdbx_description
1 polymer ?
#
loop_
_entity_poly.entity_id
_entity_poly.type
_entity_poly.pdbx_seq_one_letter_code
_entity_poly.pdbx_strand_id
1 'polypeptide(L)'
;MRRQNCLSLPTTNDEDIITTINEDICTVDNSINKGNYLVYSEENDKNMVQCITCDSKIHESGTISVEKDLLCKLCSRTKKTENQRREAHCNLELQAINMKTRSNKKFPPARVGNTVRVPISDVDRGRGEAHNVLACVLEVTEDGFYRLGNKTGVLKQLYARSQFTVCQQNFVALDEVNHEKELGLRSIATQEATGSGQGFIKCSCATRCQNNRCKCLKNKIHCNSKCHPNLQCCNK
;
A
#
# COMPACT_ATOMS: atom_id res chain seq x y z
N MET A 1 20.76 26.51 34.43
CA MET A 1 20.54 27.41 33.28
C MET A 1 21.28 26.87 32.06
N ARG A 2 20.56 26.26 31.11
CA ARG A 2 20.91 26.22 29.68
C ARG A 2 19.62 25.84 28.94
N ARG A 3 18.93 26.88 28.46
CA ARG A 3 17.94 26.79 27.39
C ARG A 3 18.69 26.75 26.05
N GLN A 4 18.02 26.23 25.03
CA GLN A 4 18.24 26.31 23.57
C GLN A 4 18.40 24.91 22.97
N ASN A 5 17.75 24.53 21.89
CA ASN A 5 16.66 25.11 21.10
C ASN A 5 16.12 23.94 20.25
N CYS A 6 14.81 23.77 20.19
CA CYS A 6 14.18 22.85 19.25
C CYS A 6 14.40 23.40 17.83
N LEU A 7 15.14 22.68 16.98
CA LEU A 7 15.08 22.93 15.54
C LEU A 7 13.84 22.23 14.99
N SER A 8 12.89 23.04 14.54
CA SER A 8 11.76 22.66 13.71
C SER A 8 12.24 21.97 12.43
N LEU A 9 11.69 20.80 12.13
CA LEU A 9 11.78 20.15 10.82
C LEU A 9 11.31 21.14 9.74
N PRO A 10 12.10 21.40 8.69
CA PRO A 10 11.70 22.32 7.65
C PRO A 10 10.58 21.67 6.84
N THR A 11 9.45 22.37 6.72
CA THR A 11 8.39 22.06 5.75
C THR A 11 8.88 22.49 4.38
N THR A 12 9.72 21.67 3.74
CA THR A 12 10.11 21.85 2.33
C THR A 12 9.02 21.26 1.46
N ASN A 13 8.57 22.01 0.45
CA ASN A 13 7.49 21.57 -0.44
C ASN A 13 7.88 20.25 -1.13
N ASP A 14 6.92 19.34 -1.30
CA ASP A 14 7.16 18.05 -1.98
C ASP A 14 7.72 18.22 -3.41
N GLU A 15 7.42 19.35 -4.07
CA GLU A 15 7.98 19.69 -5.39
C GLU A 15 9.48 20.05 -5.33
N ASP A 16 9.93 20.72 -4.27
CA ASP A 16 11.34 21.08 -4.08
C ASP A 16 12.18 19.82 -3.78
N ILE A 17 11.65 18.89 -2.98
CA ILE A 17 12.29 17.59 -2.68
C ILE A 17 12.42 16.74 -3.95
N ILE A 18 11.39 16.67 -4.79
CA ILE A 18 11.43 15.92 -6.05
C ILE A 18 12.49 16.49 -6.99
N THR A 19 12.62 17.82 -7.03
CA THR A 19 13.60 18.49 -7.92
C THR A 19 15.03 18.22 -7.45
N THR A 20 15.31 18.29 -6.15
CA THR A 20 16.63 17.95 -5.59
C THR A 20 16.96 16.46 -5.72
N ILE A 21 16.00 15.56 -5.52
CA ILE A 21 16.20 14.11 -5.70
C ILE A 21 16.43 13.77 -7.20
N ASN A 22 15.78 14.47 -8.13
CA ASN A 22 16.01 14.30 -9.56
C ASN A 22 17.44 14.71 -9.98
N GLU A 23 18.03 15.72 -9.33
CA GLU A 23 19.42 16.14 -9.56
C GLU A 23 20.42 15.12 -9.00
N ASP A 24 20.14 14.54 -7.83
CA ASP A 24 21.02 13.54 -7.19
C ASP A 24 20.93 12.13 -7.82
N ILE A 25 19.81 11.79 -8.46
CA ILE A 25 19.59 10.47 -9.09
C ILE A 25 20.12 10.43 -10.55
N CYS A 26 20.27 11.58 -11.22
CA CYS A 26 20.51 11.62 -12.67
C CYS A 26 21.72 12.46 -13.10
N THR A 27 22.93 12.13 -12.65
CA THR A 27 24.14 12.41 -13.48
C THR A 27 24.48 11.17 -14.29
N VAL A 28 23.76 10.95 -15.40
CA VAL A 28 24.19 10.03 -16.45
C VAL A 28 24.59 10.89 -17.64
N ASP A 29 25.91 11.07 -17.83
CA ASP A 29 26.47 11.75 -18.99
C ASP A 29 25.96 11.11 -20.28
N ASN A 30 24.97 11.76 -20.88
CA ASN A 30 24.29 11.29 -22.07
C ASN A 30 25.10 11.69 -23.31
N SER A 31 26.32 11.15 -23.42
CA SER A 31 27.10 11.25 -24.65
C SER A 31 26.76 10.07 -25.56
N ILE A 32 25.79 10.30 -26.45
CA ILE A 32 25.43 9.39 -27.55
C ILE A 32 26.66 9.20 -28.44
N ASN A 33 27.46 8.17 -28.18
CA ASN A 33 28.53 7.76 -29.07
C ASN A 33 27.93 6.89 -30.17
N LYS A 34 27.76 7.45 -31.39
CA LYS A 34 27.73 6.68 -32.63
C LYS A 34 29.10 6.00 -32.78
N GLY A 35 29.28 4.85 -32.13
CA GLY A 35 30.54 4.11 -32.09
C GLY A 35 30.73 3.27 -33.34
N ASN A 36 31.82 3.53 -34.06
CA ASN A 36 32.35 2.65 -35.09
C ASN A 36 32.61 1.24 -34.51
N TYR A 37 32.41 0.21 -35.32
CA TYR A 37 32.38 -1.18 -34.88
C TYR A 37 33.64 -1.94 -35.30
N LEU A 38 34.25 -2.71 -34.38
CA LEU A 38 35.46 -3.51 -34.59
C LEU A 38 35.17 -5.03 -34.50
N VAL A 39 35.81 -5.82 -35.37
CA VAL A 39 35.65 -7.28 -35.53
C VAL A 39 36.94 -8.01 -35.08
N TYR A 40 36.78 -9.21 -34.51
CA TYR A 40 37.88 -10.08 -34.07
C TYR A 40 38.45 -10.89 -35.25
N SER A 41 39.77 -10.92 -35.42
CA SER A 41 40.46 -11.86 -36.30
C SER A 41 41.86 -12.18 -35.78
N GLU A 42 42.31 -13.39 -36.10
CA GLU A 42 43.63 -13.93 -35.75
C GLU A 42 44.68 -13.50 -36.78
N GLU A 43 45.83 -13.06 -36.24
CA GLU A 43 47.15 -12.89 -36.85
C GLU A 43 47.49 -11.63 -37.69
N ASN A 44 48.31 -10.79 -37.06
CA ASN A 44 49.43 -9.99 -37.60
C ASN A 44 49.19 -8.92 -38.68
N ASP A 45 48.47 -7.85 -38.32
CA ASP A 45 48.62 -6.54 -38.99
C ASP A 45 49.06 -5.43 -38.02
N LYS A 46 49.78 -4.44 -38.55
CA LYS A 46 50.42 -3.32 -37.82
C LYS A 46 49.47 -2.36 -37.07
N ASN A 47 48.19 -2.70 -36.93
CA ASN A 47 47.11 -1.88 -36.36
C ASN A 47 46.27 -2.68 -35.34
N MET A 48 46.93 -3.48 -34.49
CA MET A 48 46.27 -4.14 -33.36
C MET A 48 46.31 -3.24 -32.12
N VAL A 49 45.14 -3.02 -31.50
CA VAL A 49 45.03 -2.25 -30.26
C VAL A 49 44.38 -3.09 -29.17
N GLN A 50 44.73 -2.82 -27.92
CA GLN A 50 44.26 -3.57 -26.76
C GLN A 50 42.97 -2.98 -26.18
N CYS A 51 42.03 -3.85 -25.82
CA CYS A 51 40.84 -3.47 -25.04
C CYS A 51 41.26 -2.98 -23.65
N ILE A 52 40.80 -1.81 -23.23
CA ILE A 52 41.15 -1.25 -21.91
C ILE A 52 40.55 -2.08 -20.74
N THR A 53 39.49 -2.84 -20.97
CA THR A 53 38.77 -3.57 -19.90
C THR A 53 39.16 -5.04 -19.78
N CYS A 54 39.60 -5.68 -20.87
CA CYS A 54 39.85 -7.12 -20.89
C CYS A 54 41.15 -7.51 -21.60
N ASP A 55 42.00 -6.53 -21.92
CA ASP A 55 43.34 -6.65 -22.53
C ASP A 55 43.40 -7.46 -23.83
N SER A 56 42.25 -7.77 -24.41
CA SER A 56 42.16 -8.55 -25.65
C SER A 56 42.64 -7.71 -26.83
N LYS A 57 43.39 -8.33 -27.74
CA LYS A 57 43.87 -7.70 -28.98
C LYS A 57 42.70 -7.56 -29.97
N ILE A 58 42.52 -6.37 -30.54
CA ILE A 58 41.44 -6.03 -31.48
C ILE A 58 42.07 -5.38 -32.72
N HIS A 59 41.53 -5.64 -33.91
CA HIS A 59 41.90 -4.88 -35.11
C HIS A 59 41.29 -3.47 -35.08
N GLU A 60 42.09 -2.45 -35.34
CA GLU A 60 41.65 -1.08 -35.56
C GLU A 60 41.15 -0.90 -37.00
N SER A 61 39.87 -0.53 -37.17
CA SER A 61 39.33 -0.15 -38.47
C SER A 61 38.73 1.26 -38.37
N GLY A 62 39.54 2.27 -38.69
CA GLY A 62 39.12 3.67 -38.81
C GLY A 62 40.13 4.70 -38.29
N THR A 63 40.06 5.92 -38.83
CA THR A 63 40.93 7.05 -38.49
C THR A 63 40.67 7.57 -37.08
N ILE A 64 41.75 7.72 -36.33
CA ILE A 64 41.83 8.22 -34.96
C ILE A 64 41.05 9.53 -34.81
N SER A 65 40.04 9.52 -33.96
CA SER A 65 39.59 10.71 -33.23
C SER A 65 39.89 10.44 -31.77
N VAL A 66 40.87 11.19 -31.27
CA VAL A 66 41.40 11.17 -29.90
C VAL A 66 40.23 11.30 -28.91
N GLU A 67 40.27 10.52 -27.82
CA GLU A 67 39.29 10.45 -26.72
C GLU A 67 38.04 9.55 -26.90
N LYS A 68 38.22 8.29 -27.32
CA LYS A 68 37.19 7.26 -27.05
C LYS A 68 37.80 6.01 -26.43
N ASP A 69 37.24 5.57 -25.30
CA ASP A 69 37.55 4.30 -24.64
C ASP A 69 37.61 3.17 -25.67
N LEU A 70 38.79 2.59 -25.88
CA LEU A 70 38.96 1.50 -26.82
C LEU A 70 38.47 0.19 -26.20
N LEU A 71 37.20 -0.13 -26.44
CA LEU A 71 36.52 -1.30 -25.92
C LEU A 71 36.29 -2.32 -27.04
N CYS A 72 36.54 -3.61 -26.76
CA CYS A 72 36.13 -4.67 -27.67
C CYS A 72 34.59 -4.72 -27.79
N LYS A 73 34.08 -5.40 -28.82
CA LYS A 73 32.64 -5.58 -29.05
C LYS A 73 31.91 -6.14 -27.82
N LEU A 74 32.54 -7.08 -27.11
CA LEU A 74 31.95 -7.70 -25.93
C LEU A 74 31.89 -6.72 -24.75
N CYS A 75 33.00 -6.07 -24.40
CA CYS A 75 33.04 -5.07 -23.32
C CYS A 75 32.15 -3.86 -23.61
N SER A 76 32.06 -3.43 -24.87
CA SER A 76 31.12 -2.37 -25.29
C SER A 76 29.66 -2.78 -25.08
N ARG A 77 29.31 -4.04 -25.41
CA ARG A 77 27.96 -4.58 -25.17
C ARG A 77 27.68 -4.70 -23.67
N THR A 78 28.62 -5.21 -22.88
CA THR A 78 28.48 -5.32 -21.42
C THR A 78 28.27 -3.95 -20.79
N LYS A 79 29.11 -2.96 -21.10
CA LYS A 79 28.97 -1.57 -20.61
C LYS A 79 27.62 -0.96 -21.00
N LYS A 80 27.15 -1.22 -22.23
CA LYS A 80 25.81 -0.79 -22.67
C LYS A 80 24.69 -1.46 -21.88
N THR A 81 24.79 -2.78 -21.65
CA THR A 81 23.81 -3.52 -20.85
C THR A 81 23.80 -3.06 -19.38
N GLU A 82 24.95 -2.78 -18.79
CA GLU A 82 25.05 -2.25 -17.43
C GLU A 82 24.43 -0.86 -17.32
N ASN A 83 24.71 0.03 -18.28
CA ASN A 83 24.09 1.36 -18.32
C ASN A 83 22.57 1.27 -18.45
N GLN A 84 22.06 0.41 -19.33
CA GLN A 84 20.63 0.18 -19.48
C GLN A 84 19.99 -0.39 -18.21
N ARG A 85 20.69 -1.28 -17.49
CA ARG A 85 20.22 -1.80 -16.20
C ARG A 85 20.18 -0.73 -15.12
N ARG A 86 21.19 0.13 -15.05
CA ARG A 86 21.24 1.27 -14.11
C ARG A 86 20.12 2.26 -14.40
N GLU A 87 19.92 2.61 -15.66
CA GLU A 87 18.83 3.50 -16.09
C GLU A 87 17.46 2.90 -15.76
N ALA A 88 17.26 1.61 -16.04
CA ALA A 88 16.03 0.91 -15.68
C ALA A 88 15.78 0.93 -14.16
N HIS A 89 16.82 0.73 -13.33
CA HIS A 89 16.71 0.80 -11.88
C HIS A 89 16.30 2.20 -11.40
N CYS A 90 17.01 3.22 -11.88
CA CYS A 90 16.71 4.62 -11.62
C CYS A 90 15.27 4.98 -11.97
N ASN A 91 14.79 4.55 -13.14
CA ASN A 91 13.42 4.80 -13.58
C ASN A 91 12.38 4.10 -12.69
N LEU A 92 12.68 2.91 -12.17
CA LEU A 92 11.82 2.21 -11.21
C LEU A 92 11.77 2.96 -9.86
N GLU A 93 12.89 3.48 -9.37
CA GLU A 93 12.94 4.29 -8.15
C GLU A 93 12.14 5.58 -8.32
N LEU A 94 12.33 6.29 -9.43
CA LEU A 94 11.57 7.50 -9.75
C LEU A 94 10.08 7.20 -9.86
N GLN A 95 9.71 6.07 -10.47
CA GLN A 95 8.33 5.63 -10.53
C GLN A 95 7.76 5.36 -9.13
N ALA A 96 8.50 4.69 -8.25
CA ALA A 96 8.08 4.42 -6.87
C ALA A 96 7.87 5.72 -6.07
N ILE A 97 8.77 6.70 -6.22
CA ILE A 97 8.65 8.03 -5.60
C ILE A 97 7.38 8.71 -6.11
N ASN A 98 7.17 8.77 -7.43
CA ASN A 98 5.98 9.37 -8.04
C ASN A 98 4.68 8.70 -7.58
N MET A 99 4.68 7.37 -7.44
CA MET A 99 3.55 6.62 -6.90
C MET A 99 3.24 7.02 -5.45
N LYS A 100 4.28 7.15 -4.60
CA LYS A 100 4.13 7.56 -3.21
C LYS A 100 3.63 8.99 -3.09
N THR A 101 4.20 9.94 -3.83
CA THR A 101 3.78 11.34 -3.83
C THR A 101 2.33 11.48 -4.29
N ARG A 102 1.95 10.81 -5.38
CA ARG A 102 0.56 10.81 -5.86
C ARG A 102 -0.40 10.25 -4.82
N SER A 103 -0.01 9.18 -4.13
CA SER A 103 -0.80 8.60 -3.05
C SER A 103 -1.01 9.58 -1.89
N ASN A 104 0.08 10.23 -1.42
CA ASN A 104 0.02 11.20 -0.33
C ASN A 104 -0.83 12.43 -0.69
N LYS A 105 -0.73 12.91 -1.93
CA LYS A 105 -1.57 13.99 -2.45
C LYS A 105 -3.05 13.60 -2.50
N LYS A 106 -3.35 12.36 -2.87
CA LYS A 106 -4.73 11.84 -2.91
C LYS A 106 -5.31 11.62 -1.51
N PHE A 107 -4.49 11.21 -0.55
CA PHE A 107 -4.91 10.88 0.81
C PHE A 107 -4.14 11.72 1.84
N PRO A 108 -4.57 12.98 2.09
CA PRO A 108 -3.87 13.88 3.01
C PRO A 108 -3.89 13.34 4.44
N PRO A 109 -2.83 13.53 5.25
CA PRO A 109 -2.71 12.91 6.57
C PRO A 109 -3.89 13.25 7.49
N ALA A 110 -4.31 12.27 8.30
CA ALA A 110 -5.40 12.45 9.25
C ALA A 110 -4.83 12.88 10.62
N ARG A 111 -5.54 13.79 11.30
CA ARG A 111 -5.17 14.21 12.67
C ARG A 111 -5.83 13.29 13.69
N VAL A 112 -5.17 13.13 14.83
CA VAL A 112 -5.76 12.48 16.01
C VAL A 112 -7.03 13.24 16.41
N GLY A 113 -8.09 12.49 16.70
CA GLY A 113 -9.41 13.03 17.04
C GLY A 113 -10.34 13.29 15.86
N ASN A 114 -9.88 13.16 14.62
CA ASN A 114 -10.77 13.25 13.47
C ASN A 114 -11.67 12.00 13.36
N THR A 115 -12.92 12.21 12.98
CA THR A 115 -13.79 11.09 12.59
C THR A 115 -13.46 10.63 11.16
N VAL A 116 -13.38 9.32 10.97
CA VAL A 116 -13.08 8.64 9.73
C VAL A 116 -14.13 7.59 9.40
N ARG A 117 -14.30 7.32 8.11
CA ARG A 117 -15.13 6.24 7.56
C ARG A 117 -14.24 5.11 7.09
N VAL A 118 -14.43 3.94 7.67
CA VAL A 118 -13.76 2.71 7.26
C VAL A 118 -14.75 1.87 6.44
N PRO A 119 -14.49 1.62 5.14
CA PRO A 119 -15.38 0.82 4.30
C PRO A 119 -15.33 -0.65 4.70
N ILE A 120 -16.48 -1.30 4.67
CA ILE A 120 -16.62 -2.76 4.88
C ILE A 120 -16.75 -3.43 3.51
N SER A 121 -16.07 -4.56 3.33
CA SER A 121 -16.19 -5.34 2.09
C SER A 121 -17.61 -5.87 1.90
N ASP A 122 -18.07 -6.00 0.65
CA ASP A 122 -19.40 -6.53 0.37
C ASP A 122 -19.60 -7.95 0.89
N VAL A 123 -18.52 -8.74 0.95
CA VAL A 123 -18.52 -10.13 1.46
C VAL A 123 -18.74 -10.16 2.97
N ASP A 124 -18.24 -9.16 3.69
CA ASP A 124 -18.36 -9.07 5.14
C ASP A 124 -19.64 -8.40 5.60
N ARG A 125 -20.34 -7.73 4.67
CA ARG A 125 -21.55 -6.97 4.97
C ARG A 125 -22.77 -7.87 5.09
N GLY A 126 -23.46 -7.75 6.22
CA GLY A 126 -24.79 -8.31 6.48
C GLY A 126 -25.93 -7.47 5.90
N ARG A 127 -27.15 -8.03 5.88
CA ARG A 127 -28.34 -7.28 5.46
C ARG A 127 -28.68 -6.25 6.55
N GLY A 128 -28.72 -4.98 6.17
CA GLY A 128 -28.99 -3.87 7.10
C GLY A 128 -27.77 -3.37 7.86
N GLU A 129 -26.56 -3.87 7.54
CA GLU A 129 -25.32 -3.27 8.02
C GLU A 129 -24.95 -2.06 7.13
N ALA A 130 -24.35 -1.03 7.73
CA ALA A 130 -23.88 0.13 7.00
C ALA A 130 -22.71 -0.22 6.07
N HIS A 131 -22.49 0.57 5.03
CA HIS A 131 -21.35 0.40 4.12
C HIS A 131 -20.02 0.78 4.78
N ASN A 132 -20.06 1.66 5.78
CA ASN A 132 -18.89 2.19 6.45
C ASN A 132 -19.12 2.18 7.95
N VAL A 133 -18.06 1.85 8.71
CA VAL A 133 -17.99 2.10 10.16
C VAL A 133 -17.45 3.50 10.39
N LEU A 134 -18.07 4.24 11.30
CA LEU A 134 -17.53 5.51 11.79
C LEU A 134 -16.58 5.25 12.96
N ALA A 135 -15.35 5.72 12.84
CA ALA A 135 -14.33 5.58 13.88
C ALA A 135 -13.59 6.91 14.07
N CYS A 136 -12.98 7.10 15.23
CA CYS A 136 -12.10 8.20 15.54
C CYS A 136 -10.64 7.75 15.44
N VAL A 137 -9.76 8.64 14.98
CA VAL A 137 -8.30 8.39 14.98
C VAL A 137 -7.76 8.56 16.39
N LEU A 138 -7.24 7.49 16.98
CA LEU A 138 -6.71 7.48 18.34
C LEU A 138 -5.23 7.89 18.38
N GLU A 139 -4.42 7.24 17.57
CA GLU A 139 -2.98 7.46 17.51
C GLU A 139 -2.44 7.14 16.11
N VAL A 140 -1.28 7.71 15.82
CA VAL A 140 -0.48 7.41 14.63
C VAL A 140 0.81 6.76 15.09
N THR A 141 1.06 5.53 14.66
CA THR A 141 2.27 4.76 14.98
C THR A 141 3.48 5.36 14.28
N GLU A 142 4.69 5.12 14.80
CA GLU A 142 5.97 5.56 14.20
C GLU A 142 6.12 5.12 12.74
N ASP A 143 5.57 3.94 12.39
CA ASP A 143 5.55 3.39 11.03
C ASP A 143 4.54 4.07 10.08
N GLY A 144 3.78 5.07 10.56
CA GLY A 144 2.80 5.82 9.76
C GLY A 144 1.43 5.14 9.61
N PHE A 145 1.14 4.11 10.40
CA PHE A 145 -0.18 3.50 10.48
C PHE A 145 -1.06 4.19 11.53
N TYR A 146 -2.38 4.01 11.38
CA TYR A 146 -3.39 4.65 12.21
C TYR A 146 -4.12 3.62 13.05
N ARG A 147 -4.25 3.89 14.35
CA ARG A 147 -5.15 3.14 15.23
C ARG A 147 -6.47 3.88 15.32
N LEU A 148 -7.56 3.13 15.12
CA LEU A 148 -8.91 3.65 15.02
C LEU A 148 -9.79 3.04 16.10
N GLY A 149 -10.78 3.78 16.61
CA GLY A 149 -11.74 3.24 17.57
C GLY A 149 -13.09 3.95 17.51
N ASN A 150 -14.14 3.29 17.99
CA ASN A 150 -15.49 3.86 18.10
C ASN A 150 -16.03 3.67 19.53
N LYS A 151 -17.31 4.01 19.74
CA LYS A 151 -18.02 3.84 21.02
C LYS A 151 -18.10 2.37 21.50
N THR A 152 -18.06 1.44 20.57
CA THR A 152 -18.13 -0.01 20.80
C THR A 152 -16.78 -0.59 21.25
N GLY A 153 -15.69 -0.09 20.66
CA GLY A 153 -14.35 -0.58 20.93
C GLY A 153 -13.28 -0.04 19.98
N VAL A 154 -12.03 -0.40 20.25
CA VAL A 154 -10.88 -0.13 19.39
C VAL A 154 -10.79 -1.18 18.29
N LEU A 155 -10.47 -0.76 17.07
CA LEU A 155 -10.23 -1.69 15.96
C LEU A 155 -8.90 -2.41 16.17
N LYS A 156 -8.93 -3.74 16.12
CA LYS A 156 -7.74 -4.60 16.31
C LYS A 156 -6.66 -4.40 15.24
N GLN A 157 -7.06 -4.05 14.02
CA GLN A 157 -6.15 -3.88 12.91
C GLN A 157 -5.67 -2.42 12.82
N LEU A 158 -4.40 -2.21 12.48
CA LEU A 158 -3.86 -0.92 12.10
C LEU A 158 -4.21 -0.58 10.65
N TYR A 159 -4.57 0.68 10.41
CA TYR A 159 -5.02 1.13 9.10
C TYR A 159 -3.99 2.00 8.40
N ALA A 160 -3.80 1.74 7.11
CA ALA A 160 -3.08 2.67 6.24
C ALA A 160 -3.97 3.85 5.88
N ARG A 161 -3.37 5.01 5.59
CA ARG A 161 -4.13 6.23 5.28
C ARG A 161 -5.09 6.05 4.09
N SER A 162 -4.75 5.22 3.10
CA SER A 162 -5.59 4.94 1.93
C SER A 162 -6.81 4.06 2.20
N GLN A 163 -6.89 3.41 3.36
CA GLN A 163 -7.95 2.46 3.69
C GLN A 163 -9.20 3.13 4.30
N PHE A 164 -9.15 4.41 4.63
CA PHE A 164 -10.26 5.14 5.21
C PHE A 164 -10.36 6.56 4.66
N THR A 165 -11.52 7.18 4.84
CA THR A 165 -11.77 8.56 4.43
C THR A 165 -12.07 9.43 5.63
N VAL A 166 -11.41 10.57 5.75
CA VAL A 166 -11.66 11.55 6.82
C VAL A 166 -13.00 12.25 6.58
N CYS A 167 -13.82 12.36 7.60
CA CYS A 167 -15.07 13.11 7.56
C CYS A 167 -14.80 14.61 7.70
N GLN A 168 -15.64 15.44 7.10
CA GLN A 168 -15.56 16.90 7.26
C GLN A 168 -16.01 17.33 8.66
N GLN A 169 -16.94 16.58 9.25
CA GLN A 169 -17.47 16.80 10.59
C GLN A 169 -17.05 15.66 11.51
N ASN A 170 -16.90 15.98 12.80
CA ASN A 170 -16.61 15.00 13.83
C ASN A 170 -17.91 14.46 14.42
N PHE A 171 -18.15 13.16 14.23
CA PHE A 171 -19.32 12.44 14.76
C PHE A 171 -18.98 11.60 16.00
N VAL A 172 -17.71 11.27 16.18
CA VAL A 172 -17.20 10.48 17.32
C VAL A 172 -16.06 11.27 17.95
N ALA A 173 -16.25 11.69 19.20
CA ALA A 173 -15.20 12.35 19.97
C ALA A 173 -14.22 11.30 20.54
N LEU A 174 -12.99 11.73 20.84
CA LEU A 174 -11.97 10.86 21.44
C LEU A 174 -12.44 10.25 22.77
N ASP A 175 -13.09 11.06 23.61
CA ASP A 175 -13.55 10.65 24.94
C ASP A 175 -14.71 9.65 24.90
N GLU A 176 -15.41 9.55 23.77
CA GLU A 176 -16.51 8.58 23.60
C GLU A 176 -16.01 7.20 23.17
N VAL A 177 -14.71 7.03 22.89
CA VAL A 177 -14.17 5.76 22.43
C VAL A 177 -14.00 4.80 23.60
N ASN A 178 -14.49 3.57 23.42
CA ASN A 178 -14.30 2.52 24.43
C ASN A 178 -12.92 1.87 24.24
N HIS A 179 -12.00 2.12 25.17
CA HIS A 179 -10.63 1.59 25.16
C HIS A 179 -10.49 0.18 25.77
N GLU A 180 -11.53 -0.36 26.41
CA GLU A 180 -11.46 -1.63 27.13
C GLU A 180 -11.58 -2.85 26.22
N LYS A 181 -12.12 -2.67 25.01
CA LYS A 181 -12.44 -3.78 24.09
C LYS A 181 -11.79 -3.56 22.73
N GLU A 182 -11.05 -4.57 22.28
CA GLU A 182 -10.56 -4.64 20.91
C GLU A 182 -11.45 -5.57 20.07
N LEU A 183 -11.95 -5.05 18.96
CA LEU A 183 -12.89 -5.74 18.08
C LEU A 183 -12.42 -5.70 16.62
N GLY A 184 -12.82 -6.70 15.85
CA GLY A 184 -12.63 -6.69 14.40
C GLY A 184 -13.66 -5.78 13.72
N LEU A 185 -13.32 -5.26 12.53
CA LEU A 185 -14.19 -4.35 11.76
C LEU A 185 -15.60 -4.92 11.57
N ARG A 186 -15.71 -6.20 11.21
CA ARG A 186 -16.99 -6.90 11.03
C ARG A 186 -17.81 -6.94 12.33
N SER A 187 -17.16 -7.22 13.45
CA SER A 187 -17.84 -7.30 14.76
C SER A 187 -18.39 -5.95 15.20
N ILE A 188 -17.68 -4.86 14.91
CA ILE A 188 -18.18 -3.50 15.17
C ILE A 188 -19.37 -3.20 14.25
N ALA A 189 -19.24 -3.47 12.96
CA ALA A 189 -20.31 -3.24 11.98
C ALA A 189 -21.61 -3.99 12.34
N THR A 190 -21.51 -5.25 12.76
CA THR A 190 -22.67 -6.04 13.19
C THR A 190 -23.29 -5.51 14.48
N GLN A 191 -22.53 -4.91 15.38
CA GLN A 191 -23.06 -4.30 16.61
C GLN A 191 -23.74 -2.95 16.37
N GLU A 192 -23.28 -2.19 15.36
CA GLU A 192 -23.93 -0.95 14.93
C GLU A 192 -25.16 -1.17 14.04
N ALA A 193 -25.35 -2.40 13.55
CA ALA A 193 -26.44 -2.73 12.64
C ALA A 193 -27.78 -2.84 13.36
N THR A 194 -28.84 -2.34 12.71
CA THR A 194 -30.23 -2.52 13.16
C THR A 194 -30.73 -3.95 12.92
N GLY A 195 -30.07 -4.71 12.04
CA GLY A 195 -30.44 -6.08 11.67
C GLY A 195 -29.72 -7.15 12.50
N SER A 196 -30.16 -8.42 12.39
CA SER A 196 -29.54 -9.57 13.08
C SER A 196 -28.19 -10.02 12.46
N GLY A 197 -27.50 -9.15 11.74
CA GLY A 197 -26.23 -9.43 11.06
C GLY A 197 -26.36 -10.24 9.77
N GLN A 198 -25.30 -10.99 9.44
CA GLN A 198 -25.21 -11.76 8.19
C GLN A 198 -25.98 -13.09 8.27
N GLY A 199 -26.94 -13.26 7.35
CA GLY A 199 -27.72 -14.49 7.20
C GLY A 199 -29.02 -14.50 8.01
N PHE A 200 -29.99 -15.31 7.55
CA PHE A 200 -31.18 -15.60 8.32
C PHE A 200 -30.88 -16.77 9.26
N ILE A 201 -31.15 -16.61 10.55
CA ILE A 201 -31.04 -17.70 11.51
C ILE A 201 -32.22 -18.65 11.24
N LYS A 202 -31.90 -19.85 10.73
CA LYS A 202 -32.85 -20.95 10.61
C LYS A 202 -32.51 -22.05 11.61
N CYS A 203 -33.52 -22.57 12.30
CA CYS A 203 -33.37 -23.85 12.97
C CYS A 203 -33.53 -24.99 11.96
N SER A 204 -32.83 -26.09 12.20
CA SER A 204 -32.96 -27.35 11.48
C SER A 204 -33.87 -28.34 12.22
N CYS A 205 -34.78 -27.82 13.06
CA CYS A 205 -35.68 -28.65 13.84
C CYS A 205 -36.75 -29.26 12.92
N ALA A 206 -37.00 -30.57 13.06
CA ALA A 206 -38.11 -31.23 12.36
C ALA A 206 -39.45 -31.09 13.12
N THR A 207 -39.40 -30.79 14.42
CA THR A 207 -40.54 -30.82 15.35
C THR A 207 -40.67 -29.52 16.17
N ARG A 208 -41.57 -29.51 17.17
CA ARG A 208 -41.86 -28.37 18.06
C ARG A 208 -40.59 -27.82 18.71
N CYS A 209 -40.27 -26.54 18.47
CA CYS A 209 -39.10 -25.86 19.02
C CYS A 209 -39.28 -25.46 20.49
N GLN A 210 -39.21 -26.43 21.40
CA GLN A 210 -39.44 -26.20 22.85
C GLN A 210 -38.16 -26.11 23.69
N ASN A 211 -37.07 -26.74 23.23
CA ASN A 211 -35.83 -26.84 24.00
C ASN A 211 -34.70 -26.08 23.31
N ASN A 212 -33.63 -25.75 24.05
CA ASN A 212 -32.42 -25.07 23.55
C ASN A 212 -31.64 -25.84 22.45
N ARG A 213 -32.15 -27.01 22.01
CA ARG A 213 -31.73 -27.68 20.77
C ARG A 213 -32.14 -26.87 19.53
N CYS A 214 -33.21 -26.07 19.62
CA CYS A 214 -33.57 -25.12 18.57
C CYS A 214 -32.61 -23.92 18.60
N LYS A 215 -31.96 -23.65 17.46
CA LYS A 215 -31.07 -22.49 17.28
C LYS A 215 -31.78 -21.16 17.47
N CYS A 216 -33.03 -21.04 17.01
CA CYS A 216 -33.82 -19.82 17.14
C CYS A 216 -34.12 -19.54 18.63
N LEU A 217 -34.65 -20.54 19.35
CA LEU A 217 -34.93 -20.42 20.78
C LEU A 217 -33.66 -20.14 21.60
N LYS A 218 -32.55 -20.82 21.29
CA LYS A 218 -31.24 -20.59 21.93
C LYS A 218 -30.75 -19.15 21.74
N ASN A 219 -30.95 -18.59 20.56
CA ASN A 219 -30.58 -17.21 20.24
C ASN A 219 -31.67 -16.20 20.66
N LYS A 220 -32.71 -16.64 21.38
CA LYS A 220 -33.85 -15.81 21.84
C LYS A 220 -34.62 -15.15 20.68
N ILE A 221 -34.69 -15.81 19.53
CA ILE A 221 -35.39 -15.37 18.31
C ILE A 221 -36.55 -16.33 18.01
N HIS A 222 -37.65 -15.79 17.51
CA HIS A 222 -38.83 -16.58 17.13
C HIS A 222 -38.61 -17.27 15.77
N CYS A 223 -39.10 -18.49 15.60
CA CYS A 223 -39.02 -19.24 14.35
C CYS A 223 -39.99 -18.64 13.32
N ASN A 224 -39.47 -18.18 12.19
CA ASN A 224 -40.29 -17.71 11.08
C ASN A 224 -40.73 -18.85 10.14
N SER A 225 -41.53 -18.52 9.13
CA SER A 225 -42.01 -19.45 8.09
C SER A 225 -40.90 -20.11 7.25
N LYS A 226 -39.66 -19.58 7.26
CA LYS A 226 -38.51 -20.21 6.60
C LYS A 226 -37.89 -21.34 7.43
N CYS A 227 -38.16 -21.41 8.73
CA CYS A 227 -37.72 -22.50 9.61
C CYS A 227 -38.66 -23.71 9.51
N HIS A 228 -39.96 -23.44 9.50
CA HIS A 228 -40.99 -24.46 9.37
C HIS A 228 -42.08 -23.94 8.41
N PRO A 229 -42.38 -24.68 7.33
CA PRO A 229 -43.48 -24.33 6.43
C PRO A 229 -44.86 -24.51 7.10
N ASN A 230 -44.95 -25.36 8.13
CA ASN A 230 -46.20 -25.73 8.81
C ASN A 230 -46.33 -25.08 10.21
N LEU A 231 -47.57 -24.93 10.69
CA LEU A 231 -47.93 -24.22 11.94
C LEU A 231 -47.47 -24.88 13.26
N GLN A 232 -46.89 -26.07 13.26
CA GLN A 232 -46.65 -26.86 14.48
C GLN A 232 -45.40 -26.43 15.28
N CYS A 233 -44.99 -25.15 15.21
CA CYS A 233 -43.88 -24.62 15.99
C CYS A 233 -44.39 -23.92 17.26
N CYS A 234 -43.81 -24.24 18.42
CA CYS A 234 -44.16 -23.61 19.71
C CYS A 234 -43.36 -22.32 20.00
N ASN A 235 -42.35 -21.99 19.19
CA ASN A 235 -41.52 -20.79 19.35
C ASN A 235 -41.68 -19.93 18.10
N LYS A 236 -42.85 -19.31 17.93
CA LYS A 236 -43.27 -18.61 16.72
C LYS A 236 -43.50 -17.14 17.01
#